data_AF-A0A956N0U1-F1
#
_entry.id   AF-A0A956N0U1-F1
#
_cell.length_a   1.000
_cell.length_b   1.000
_cell.length_c   1.000
_cell.angle_alpha   90.00
_cell.angle_beta   90.00
_cell.angle_gamma   90.00
#
_symmetry.space_group_name_H-M   'P 1'
#
loop_
_entity.id
_entity.type
_entity.pdbx_description
1 polymer ?
#
loop_
_entity_poly.entity_id
_entity_poly.type
_entity_poly.pdbx_seq_one_letter_code
_entity_poly.pdbx_strand_id
1 'polypeptide(L)'
;MSLKFIEKDHSYISEDDITWTSVTSLISKFKQPFDADEVAIKSSKNKKSKWYNMSPEDIKDVWKKEGKRATDLGTWYHNMRENDLLSCETIGDSIPVNKPIYEADGAKVAPNQKLKDGIYPEHFVYLKSAGICGQADYVEVKDGQINILDYKSNKEIKTESYKNWEGLHKMMNPPLSHLQDCNLTHYTLQMSIYMYMMLRHNPKLKPGTLTIQHILFEKVGDDEYGYPITLYDDMGNPVIKEIINYDVPYLKDEVVALIKTYAN
;
A
#
# COMPACT_ATOMS: atom_id res chain seq x y z
N MET A 1 10.34 -8.90 -22.61
CA MET A 1 10.36 -9.37 -21.21
C MET A 1 8.93 -9.42 -20.75
N SER A 2 8.45 -10.59 -20.33
CA SER A 2 7.12 -10.77 -19.73
C SER A 2 7.29 -10.98 -18.23
N LEU A 3 6.97 -9.96 -17.44
CA LEU A 3 6.84 -10.07 -15.99
C LEU A 3 5.35 -10.24 -15.69
N LYS A 4 5.01 -11.26 -14.92
CA LYS A 4 3.63 -11.60 -14.56
C LYS A 4 3.43 -11.57 -13.06
N PHE A 5 2.24 -11.18 -12.64
CA PHE A 5 1.76 -11.28 -11.28
C PHE A 5 0.68 -12.37 -11.21
N ILE A 6 0.87 -13.32 -10.30
CA ILE A 6 -0.07 -14.39 -10.01
C ILE A 6 -0.75 -14.05 -8.69
N GLU A 7 -2.03 -13.67 -8.76
CA GLU A 7 -2.80 -13.21 -7.61
C GLU A 7 -2.93 -14.29 -6.53
N LYS A 8 -3.23 -15.53 -6.93
CA LYS A 8 -3.46 -16.67 -6.04
C LYS A 8 -2.33 -16.90 -5.03
N ASP A 9 -1.08 -16.80 -5.51
CA ASP A 9 0.11 -17.06 -4.70
C ASP A 9 0.83 -15.75 -4.31
N HIS A 10 0.26 -14.60 -4.68
CA HIS A 10 0.83 -13.27 -4.51
C HIS A 10 2.30 -13.21 -4.97
N SER A 11 2.58 -13.78 -6.14
CA SER A 11 3.95 -13.99 -6.64
C SER A 11 4.22 -13.28 -7.97
N TYR A 12 5.49 -12.97 -8.18
CA TYR A 12 5.97 -12.26 -9.37
C TYR A 12 6.94 -13.17 -10.12
N ILE A 13 6.62 -13.49 -11.37
CA ILE A 13 7.40 -14.41 -12.19
C ILE A 13 7.82 -13.75 -13.50
N SER A 14 9.05 -14.02 -13.94
CA SER A 14 9.53 -13.64 -15.27
C SER A 14 10.30 -14.79 -15.90
N GLU A 15 10.42 -14.77 -17.22
CA GLU A 15 11.30 -15.70 -17.96
C GLU A 15 12.79 -15.49 -17.63
N ASP A 16 13.14 -14.28 -17.20
CA ASP A 16 14.48 -13.96 -16.71
C ASP A 16 14.66 -14.53 -15.28
N ASP A 17 15.85 -15.04 -14.96
CA ASP A 17 16.26 -15.53 -13.63
C ASP A 17 16.47 -14.37 -12.63
N ILE A 18 15.41 -13.59 -12.42
CA ILE A 18 15.37 -12.44 -11.52
C ILE A 18 14.41 -12.76 -10.38
N THR A 19 14.90 -12.66 -9.15
CA THR A 19 14.05 -12.66 -7.97
C THR A 19 13.41 -11.28 -7.81
N TRP A 20 12.10 -11.22 -7.98
CA TRP A 20 11.32 -9.99 -7.86
C TRP A 20 10.87 -9.74 -6.43
N THR A 21 11.21 -8.58 -5.89
CA THR A 21 10.75 -8.11 -4.59
C THR A 21 9.67 -7.05 -4.78
N SER A 22 8.53 -7.20 -4.11
CA SER A 22 7.48 -6.19 -4.15
C SER A 22 7.92 -4.91 -3.42
N VAL A 23 7.41 -3.74 -3.84
CA VAL A 23 7.67 -2.47 -3.15
C VAL A 23 7.33 -2.54 -1.65
N THR A 24 6.21 -3.18 -1.30
CA THR A 24 5.80 -3.37 0.10
C THR A 24 6.76 -4.26 0.88
N SER A 25 7.28 -5.33 0.26
CA SER A 25 8.28 -6.22 0.86
C SER A 25 9.60 -5.52 1.05
N LEU A 26 10.02 -4.72 0.05
CA LEU A 26 11.23 -3.91 0.11
C LEU A 26 11.19 -2.93 1.29
N ILE A 27 10.13 -2.14 1.43
CA ILE A 27 9.98 -1.18 2.54
C ILE A 27 9.98 -1.92 3.88
N SER A 28 9.35 -3.09 3.96
CA SER A 28 9.28 -3.87 5.20
C SER A 28 10.65 -4.31 5.74
N LYS A 29 11.68 -4.43 4.89
CA LYS A 29 13.07 -4.67 5.33
C LYS A 29 13.66 -3.52 6.14
N PHE A 30 13.12 -2.30 5.98
CA PHE A 30 13.58 -1.10 6.66
C PHE A 30 12.67 -0.68 7.81
N LYS A 31 11.59 -1.42 8.07
CA LYS A 31 10.77 -1.23 9.28
C LYS A 31 11.44 -1.91 10.46
N GLN A 32 11.11 -1.47 11.66
CA GLN A 32 11.47 -2.24 12.84
C GLN A 32 10.60 -3.49 12.93
N PRO A 33 11.14 -4.64 13.37
CA PRO A 33 10.36 -5.85 13.51
C PRO A 33 9.21 -5.67 14.51
N PHE A 34 8.12 -6.38 14.25
CA PHE A 34 7.01 -6.55 15.19
C PHE A 34 6.94 -8.02 15.57
N ASP A 35 7.37 -8.34 16.79
CA ASP A 35 7.25 -9.68 17.34
C ASP A 35 5.87 -9.83 17.99
N ALA A 36 4.95 -10.44 17.25
CA ALA A 36 3.57 -10.62 17.71
C ALA A 36 3.49 -11.49 18.98
N ASP A 37 4.36 -12.49 19.13
CA ASP A 37 4.38 -13.40 20.27
C ASP A 37 4.85 -12.67 21.53
N GLU A 38 5.97 -11.95 21.44
CA GLU A 38 6.50 -11.18 22.56
C GLU A 38 5.51 -10.08 22.99
N VAL A 39 4.89 -9.39 22.03
CA VAL A 39 3.94 -8.32 22.31
C VAL A 39 2.64 -8.87 22.91
N ALA A 40 2.16 -10.04 22.46
CA ALA A 40 0.98 -10.69 23.03
C ALA A 40 1.24 -11.12 24.50
N ILE A 41 2.40 -11.72 24.79
CA ILE A 41 2.80 -12.10 26.15
C ILE A 41 2.92 -10.86 27.06
N LYS A 42 3.51 -9.77 26.57
CA LYS A 42 3.60 -8.51 27.32
C LYS A 42 2.21 -7.92 27.58
N SER A 43 1.33 -7.97 26.59
CA SER A 43 -0.02 -7.43 26.65
C SER A 43 -0.92 -8.19 27.63
N SER A 44 -0.78 -9.51 27.72
CA SER A 44 -1.57 -10.34 28.65
C SER A 44 -1.21 -10.13 30.12
N LYS A 45 0.06 -9.82 30.41
CA LYS A 45 0.57 -9.63 31.78
C LYS A 45 0.42 -8.21 32.32
N ASN A 46 0.20 -7.24 31.45
CA ASN A 46 0.12 -5.83 31.85
C ASN A 46 -1.28 -5.48 32.39
N LYS A 47 -1.38 -5.15 33.68
CA LYS A 47 -2.64 -4.76 34.34
C LYS A 47 -3.37 -3.56 33.73
N LYS A 48 -2.67 -2.70 32.98
CA LYS A 48 -3.26 -1.55 32.27
C LYS A 48 -3.71 -1.89 30.85
N SER A 49 -3.37 -3.08 30.35
CA SER A 49 -3.73 -3.53 29.02
C SER A 49 -5.18 -3.98 28.98
N LYS A 50 -5.89 -3.67 27.89
CA LYS A 50 -7.22 -4.25 27.63
C LYS A 50 -7.19 -5.76 27.45
N TRP A 51 -6.00 -6.32 27.21
CA TRP A 51 -5.74 -7.75 27.04
C TRP A 51 -5.36 -8.47 28.35
N TYR A 52 -5.40 -7.78 29.48
CA TYR A 52 -4.97 -8.34 30.76
C TYR A 52 -5.74 -9.62 31.10
N ASN A 53 -5.02 -10.68 31.50
CA ASN A 53 -5.53 -12.04 31.78
C ASN A 53 -6.10 -12.81 30.56
N MET A 54 -5.99 -12.31 29.34
CA MET A 54 -6.25 -13.11 28.13
C MET A 54 -5.03 -13.96 27.77
N SER A 55 -5.22 -15.13 27.17
CA SER A 55 -4.09 -15.92 26.67
C SER A 55 -3.41 -15.22 25.48
N PRO A 56 -2.08 -15.34 25.31
CA PRO A 56 -1.41 -14.83 24.12
C PRO A 56 -1.99 -15.36 22.81
N GLU A 57 -2.48 -16.60 22.80
CA GLU A 57 -3.15 -17.25 21.67
C GLU A 57 -4.45 -16.53 21.32
N ASP A 58 -5.33 -16.28 22.31
CA ASP A 58 -6.60 -15.57 22.09
C ASP A 58 -6.36 -14.14 21.57
N ILE A 59 -5.36 -13.44 22.11
CA ILE A 59 -4.99 -12.09 21.67
C ILE A 59 -4.59 -12.10 20.18
N LYS A 60 -3.75 -13.06 19.78
CA LYS A 60 -3.32 -13.20 18.38
C LYS A 60 -4.48 -13.57 17.46
N ASP A 61 -5.40 -14.42 17.91
CA ASP A 61 -6.59 -14.78 17.14
C ASP A 61 -7.51 -13.58 16.92
N VAL A 62 -7.69 -12.74 17.94
CA VAL A 62 -8.43 -11.48 17.81
C VAL A 62 -7.74 -10.54 16.81
N TRP A 63 -6.41 -10.35 16.92
CA TRP A 63 -5.66 -9.52 15.96
C TRP A 63 -5.73 -10.07 14.54
N LYS A 64 -5.71 -11.39 14.36
CA LYS A 64 -5.84 -12.04 13.06
C LYS A 64 -7.23 -11.80 12.44
N LYS A 65 -8.30 -11.91 13.24
CA LYS A 65 -9.67 -11.61 12.80
C LYS A 65 -9.82 -10.15 12.37
N GLU A 66 -9.29 -9.23 13.18
CA GLU A 66 -9.30 -7.80 12.83
C GLU A 66 -8.47 -7.53 11.56
N GLY A 67 -7.29 -8.14 11.46
CA GLY A 67 -6.45 -8.04 10.27
C GLY A 67 -7.19 -8.50 9.02
N LYS A 68 -7.88 -9.66 9.10
CA LYS A 68 -8.72 -10.15 8.00
C LYS A 68 -9.84 -9.17 7.65
N ARG A 69 -10.58 -8.65 8.64
CA ARG A 69 -11.65 -7.66 8.41
C ARG A 69 -11.11 -6.42 7.69
N ALA A 70 -9.98 -5.87 8.13
CA ALA A 70 -9.36 -4.69 7.53
C ALA A 70 -8.88 -4.96 6.10
N THR A 71 -8.28 -6.13 5.85
CA THR A 71 -7.87 -6.55 4.50
C THR A 71 -9.06 -6.74 3.59
N ASP A 72 -10.13 -7.43 4.04
CA ASP A 72 -11.32 -7.67 3.22
C ASP A 72 -11.99 -6.35 2.79
N LEU A 73 -12.04 -5.34 3.68
CA LEU A 73 -12.55 -4.00 3.33
C LEU A 73 -11.65 -3.26 2.34
N GLY A 74 -10.32 -3.38 2.50
CA GLY A 74 -9.36 -2.83 1.55
C GLY A 74 -9.54 -3.45 0.17
N THR A 75 -9.58 -4.77 0.08
CA THR A 75 -9.81 -5.51 -1.16
C THR A 75 -11.13 -5.14 -1.81
N TRP A 76 -12.22 -5.04 -1.03
CA TRP A 76 -13.52 -4.61 -1.57
C TRP A 76 -13.44 -3.22 -2.22
N TYR A 77 -12.83 -2.24 -1.53
CA TYR A 77 -12.73 -0.87 -2.07
C TYR A 77 -11.85 -0.80 -3.30
N HIS A 78 -10.69 -1.46 -3.28
CA HIS A 78 -9.77 -1.53 -4.42
C HIS A 78 -10.47 -2.14 -5.64
N ASN A 79 -11.13 -3.29 -5.47
CA ASN A 79 -11.85 -3.95 -6.55
C ASN A 79 -12.99 -3.09 -7.10
N MET A 80 -13.74 -2.40 -6.22
CA MET A 80 -14.79 -1.48 -6.64
C MET A 80 -14.21 -0.35 -7.51
N ARG A 81 -13.14 0.31 -7.05
CA ARG A 81 -12.50 1.42 -7.77
C ARG A 81 -11.87 0.98 -9.08
N GLU A 82 -11.20 -0.18 -9.10
CA GLU A 82 -10.66 -0.75 -10.33
C GLU A 82 -11.80 -1.02 -11.33
N ASN A 83 -12.87 -1.71 -10.91
CA ASN A 83 -14.01 -2.01 -11.77
C ASN A 83 -14.68 -0.74 -12.35
N ASP A 84 -14.85 0.30 -11.53
CA ASP A 84 -15.38 1.60 -11.99
C ASP A 84 -14.53 2.14 -13.16
N LEU A 85 -13.20 2.14 -12.98
CA LEU A 85 -12.27 2.66 -13.99
C LEU A 85 -12.25 1.77 -15.24
N LEU A 86 -12.25 0.45 -15.09
CA LEU A 86 -12.23 -0.49 -16.21
C LEU A 86 -13.53 -0.50 -17.03
N SER A 87 -14.65 -0.09 -16.42
CA SER A 87 -15.93 0.10 -17.11
C SER A 87 -15.94 1.32 -18.04
N CYS A 88 -14.94 2.19 -17.92
CA CYS A 88 -14.79 3.40 -18.72
C CYS A 88 -13.69 3.23 -19.78
N GLU A 89 -13.93 3.79 -20.97
CA GLU A 89 -12.86 3.99 -21.97
C GLU A 89 -12.12 5.31 -21.74
N THR A 90 -12.85 6.33 -21.27
CA THR A 90 -12.33 7.65 -20.92
C THR A 90 -12.99 8.20 -19.66
N ILE A 91 -12.31 9.15 -19.00
CA ILE A 91 -12.81 9.86 -17.81
C ILE A 91 -12.74 11.36 -18.06
N GLY A 92 -13.74 12.10 -17.54
CA GLY A 92 -13.80 13.56 -17.61
C GLY A 92 -13.71 14.08 -19.04
N ASP A 93 -12.73 14.97 -19.29
CA ASP A 93 -12.45 15.59 -20.60
C ASP A 93 -11.79 14.60 -21.60
N SER A 94 -12.35 13.39 -21.73
CA SER A 94 -11.87 12.34 -22.64
C SER A 94 -10.45 11.81 -22.35
N ILE A 95 -10.03 11.81 -21.09
CA ILE A 95 -8.74 11.23 -20.67
C ILE A 95 -8.81 9.71 -20.80
N PRO A 96 -7.94 9.04 -21.59
CA PRO A 96 -8.05 7.61 -21.86
C PRO A 96 -7.71 6.77 -20.63
N VAL A 97 -8.45 5.66 -20.43
CA VAL A 97 -8.15 4.65 -19.41
C VAL A 97 -7.34 3.52 -20.04
N ASN A 98 -6.10 3.36 -19.58
CA ASN A 98 -5.17 2.33 -20.01
C ASN A 98 -5.32 1.09 -19.12
N LYS A 99 -6.17 0.16 -19.54
CA LYS A 99 -6.54 -1.03 -18.77
C LYS A 99 -5.35 -1.99 -18.58
N PRO A 100 -5.26 -2.71 -17.44
CA PRO A 100 -4.27 -3.75 -17.25
C PRO A 100 -4.41 -4.89 -18.26
N ILE A 101 -3.31 -5.61 -18.47
CA ILE A 101 -3.26 -6.73 -19.40
C ILE A 101 -3.30 -8.02 -18.59
N TYR A 102 -4.20 -8.93 -18.95
CA TYR A 102 -4.33 -10.25 -18.35
C TYR A 102 -4.12 -11.33 -19.41
N GLU A 103 -3.47 -12.43 -19.01
CA GLU A 103 -3.42 -13.66 -19.80
C GLU A 103 -4.66 -14.54 -19.55
N ALA A 104 -4.83 -15.57 -20.39
CA ALA A 104 -5.98 -16.47 -20.33
C ALA A 104 -6.08 -17.25 -19.01
N ASP A 105 -4.97 -17.42 -18.28
CA ASP A 105 -4.90 -18.03 -16.96
C ASP A 105 -5.19 -17.05 -15.81
N GLY A 106 -5.49 -15.79 -16.12
CA GLY A 106 -5.74 -14.72 -15.16
C GLY A 106 -4.47 -14.02 -14.65
N ALA A 107 -3.28 -14.40 -15.11
CA ALA A 107 -2.05 -13.73 -14.72
C ALA A 107 -1.99 -12.31 -15.29
N LYS A 108 -1.69 -11.32 -14.43
CA LYS A 108 -1.55 -9.93 -14.85
C LYS A 108 -0.16 -9.69 -15.39
N VAL A 109 -0.07 -9.13 -16.60
CA VAL A 109 1.20 -8.90 -17.30
C VAL A 109 1.62 -7.45 -17.16
N ALA A 110 2.90 -7.23 -16.89
CA ALA A 110 3.47 -5.89 -16.87
C ALA A 110 3.32 -5.23 -18.25
N PRO A 111 2.65 -4.07 -18.35
CA PRO A 111 2.48 -3.36 -19.61
C PRO A 111 3.81 -2.73 -20.07
N ASN A 112 3.78 -2.14 -21.27
CA ASN A 112 4.85 -1.25 -21.69
C ASN A 112 5.03 -0.13 -20.67
N GLN A 113 6.25 0.01 -20.14
CA GLN A 113 6.58 0.98 -19.10
C GLN A 113 6.69 2.42 -19.64
N LYS A 114 6.56 2.63 -20.96
CA LYS A 114 6.46 3.96 -21.59
C LYS A 114 5.05 4.51 -21.46
N LEU A 115 4.88 5.48 -20.58
CA LEU A 115 3.59 6.10 -20.29
C LEU A 115 3.27 7.21 -21.29
N LYS A 116 1.98 7.38 -21.56
CA LYS A 116 1.38 8.46 -22.34
C LYS A 116 0.30 9.11 -21.48
N ASP A 117 -0.21 10.26 -21.92
CA ASP A 117 -1.31 10.91 -21.22
C ASP A 117 -2.51 9.97 -21.09
N GLY A 118 -3.07 9.87 -19.88
CA GLY A 118 -4.09 8.90 -19.56
C GLY A 118 -4.07 8.46 -18.09
N ILE A 119 -5.07 7.66 -17.74
CA ILE A 119 -5.22 7.05 -16.42
C ILE A 119 -4.85 5.58 -16.52
N TYR A 120 -4.15 5.07 -15.51
CA TYR A 120 -3.67 3.69 -15.41
C TYR A 120 -4.11 3.12 -14.06
N PRO A 121 -5.25 2.40 -14.01
CA PRO A 121 -5.66 1.67 -12.82
C PRO A 121 -4.73 0.48 -12.58
N GLU A 122 -4.39 0.23 -11.32
CA GLU A 122 -3.55 -0.88 -10.87
C GLU A 122 -2.29 -1.05 -11.74
N HIS A 123 -1.58 0.06 -11.98
CA HIS A 123 -0.47 0.11 -12.92
C HIS A 123 0.69 -0.76 -12.45
N PHE A 124 0.97 -1.83 -13.21
CA PHE A 124 2.04 -2.76 -12.89
C PHE A 124 3.40 -2.23 -13.38
N VAL A 125 4.21 -1.76 -12.44
CA VAL A 125 5.52 -1.15 -12.69
C VAL A 125 6.65 -2.00 -12.14
N TYR A 126 7.79 -1.99 -12.81
CA TYR A 126 8.97 -2.73 -12.37
C TYR A 126 10.29 -2.02 -12.72
N LEU A 127 11.35 -2.30 -11.97
CA LEU A 127 12.72 -1.86 -12.24
C LEU A 127 13.66 -3.06 -12.30
N LYS A 128 13.93 -3.53 -13.51
CA LYS A 128 14.76 -4.72 -13.77
C LYS A 128 16.14 -4.67 -13.13
N SER A 129 16.81 -3.51 -13.18
CA SER A 129 18.16 -3.34 -12.63
C SER A 129 18.25 -3.56 -11.12
N ALA A 130 17.12 -3.54 -10.41
CA ALA A 130 17.06 -3.78 -8.98
C ALA A 130 16.18 -4.99 -8.62
N GLY A 131 15.53 -5.66 -9.57
CA GLY A 131 14.57 -6.73 -9.26
C GLY A 131 13.41 -6.28 -8.36
N ILE A 132 12.93 -5.04 -8.53
CA ILE A 132 11.82 -4.48 -7.75
C ILE A 132 10.59 -4.33 -8.63
N CYS A 133 9.41 -4.64 -8.13
CA CYS A 133 8.15 -4.45 -8.84
C CYS A 133 6.97 -4.16 -7.89
N GLY A 134 5.84 -3.77 -8.44
CA GLY A 134 4.58 -3.66 -7.69
C GLY A 134 3.48 -3.02 -8.52
N GLN A 135 2.32 -2.86 -7.90
CA GLN A 135 1.12 -2.31 -8.53
C GLN A 135 0.74 -1.02 -7.80
N ALA A 136 0.60 0.06 -8.56
CA ALA A 136 0.13 1.34 -8.06
C ALA A 136 -1.37 1.48 -8.35
N ASP A 137 -2.18 1.68 -7.32
CA ASP A 137 -3.65 1.64 -7.39
C ASP A 137 -4.21 2.56 -8.49
N TYR A 138 -3.70 3.80 -8.58
CA TYR A 138 -4.10 4.77 -9.59
C TYR A 138 -2.92 5.66 -10.00
N VAL A 139 -2.65 5.71 -11.29
CA VAL A 139 -1.67 6.62 -11.88
C VAL A 139 -2.35 7.47 -12.96
N GLU A 140 -2.13 8.77 -12.93
CA GLU A 140 -2.54 9.69 -13.99
C GLU A 140 -1.29 10.30 -14.62
N VAL A 141 -1.23 10.30 -15.94
CA VAL A 141 -0.24 11.07 -16.70
C VAL A 141 -0.97 12.18 -17.43
N LYS A 142 -0.60 13.42 -17.13
CA LYS A 142 -1.22 14.60 -17.69
C LYS A 142 -0.22 15.75 -17.73
N ASP A 143 -0.20 16.49 -18.84
CA ASP A 143 0.65 17.67 -19.02
C ASP A 143 2.14 17.40 -18.72
N GLY A 144 2.62 16.21 -19.09
CA GLY A 144 4.00 15.79 -18.88
C GLY A 144 4.36 15.46 -17.42
N GLN A 145 3.37 15.34 -16.53
CA GLN A 145 3.53 14.96 -15.13
C GLN A 145 2.90 13.60 -14.84
N ILE A 146 3.46 12.89 -13.86
CA ILE A 146 2.88 11.66 -13.31
C ILE A 146 2.30 11.98 -11.94
N ASN A 147 1.01 11.76 -11.74
CA ASN A 147 0.34 11.83 -10.45
C ASN A 147 0.05 10.40 -9.97
N ILE A 148 0.15 10.15 -8.66
CA ILE A 148 -0.17 8.85 -8.06
C ILE A 148 -1.15 9.06 -6.92
N LEU A 149 -2.21 8.27 -6.92
CA LEU A 149 -3.19 8.18 -5.85
C LEU A 149 -3.16 6.75 -5.31
N ASP A 150 -3.07 6.60 -3.99
CA ASP A 150 -2.99 5.31 -3.31
C ASP A 150 -4.12 5.23 -2.27
N TYR A 151 -4.93 4.17 -2.36
CA TYR A 151 -6.12 3.97 -1.55
C TYR A 151 -5.77 3.25 -0.25
N LYS A 152 -6.18 3.82 0.88
CA LYS A 152 -5.90 3.26 2.21
C LYS A 152 -7.14 3.25 3.09
N SER A 153 -7.54 2.07 3.55
CA SER A 153 -8.73 1.83 4.39
C SER A 153 -8.40 1.67 5.88
N ASN A 154 -7.23 2.13 6.31
CA ASN A 154 -6.81 2.02 7.70
C ASN A 154 -7.85 2.66 8.64
N LYS A 155 -8.07 2.11 9.83
CA LYS A 155 -8.89 2.79 10.86
C LYS A 155 -8.36 4.19 11.18
N GLU A 156 -7.05 4.38 11.08
CA GLU A 156 -6.33 5.62 11.30
C GLU A 156 -5.03 5.61 10.48
N ILE A 157 -4.69 6.74 9.85
CA ILE A 157 -3.35 6.96 9.27
C ILE A 157 -2.49 7.61 10.34
N LYS A 158 -1.61 6.82 10.98
CA LYS A 158 -0.65 7.39 11.94
C LYS A 158 0.40 8.23 11.22
N THR A 159 0.44 9.52 11.56
CA THR A 159 1.43 10.49 11.09
C THR A 159 2.69 10.49 11.94
N GLU A 160 2.58 10.05 13.20
CA GLU A 160 3.69 9.85 14.12
C GLU A 160 3.88 8.36 14.44
N SER A 161 5.12 7.96 14.67
CA SER A 161 5.43 6.62 15.18
C SER A 161 5.21 6.52 16.68
N TYR A 162 5.21 5.28 17.18
CA TYR A 162 5.13 5.02 18.62
C TYR A 162 6.25 5.75 19.37
N LYS A 163 5.89 6.45 20.45
CA LYS A 163 6.83 7.04 21.41
C LYS A 163 7.15 6.03 22.50
N ASN A 164 8.44 5.80 22.75
CA ASN A 164 8.88 4.98 23.87
C ASN A 164 8.64 5.72 25.21
N TRP A 165 8.97 5.06 26.33
CA TRP A 165 8.81 5.62 27.68
C TRP A 165 9.69 6.85 27.96
N GLU A 166 10.71 7.08 27.14
CA GLU A 166 11.59 8.26 27.17
C GLU A 166 11.07 9.40 26.26
N GLY A 167 9.93 9.21 25.59
CA GLY A 167 9.35 10.17 24.66
C GLY A 167 9.99 10.17 23.27
N LEU A 168 10.90 9.23 22.97
CA LEU A 168 11.56 9.12 21.68
C LEU A 168 10.70 8.36 20.67
N HIS A 169 10.65 8.89 19.45
CA HIS A 169 9.97 8.25 18.32
C HIS A 169 10.72 7.02 17.82
N LYS A 170 9.95 6.00 17.45
CA LYS A 170 10.46 4.86 16.72
C LYS A 170 10.79 5.26 15.27
N MET A 171 12.04 5.05 14.87
CA MET A 171 12.54 5.43 13.53
C MET A 171 12.68 4.21 12.62
N MET A 172 12.63 4.43 11.30
CA MET A 172 12.99 3.41 10.30
C MET A 172 14.45 2.98 10.46
N ASN A 173 14.81 1.81 9.94
CA ASN A 173 16.19 1.34 9.90
C ASN A 173 17.01 2.09 8.84
N PRO A 174 18.35 2.14 8.97
CA PRO A 174 19.23 2.72 7.95
C PRO A 174 18.94 2.13 6.55
N PRO A 175 18.97 2.94 5.47
CA PRO A 175 19.44 4.33 5.41
C PRO A 175 18.36 5.38 5.72
N LEU A 176 17.19 4.98 6.22
CA LEU A 176 16.02 5.84 6.40
C LEU A 176 15.83 6.31 7.85
N SER A 177 16.86 6.24 8.68
CA SER A 177 16.76 6.45 10.13
C SER A 177 16.33 7.85 10.59
N HIS A 178 16.25 8.81 9.68
CA HIS A 178 15.66 10.14 9.91
C HIS A 178 14.14 10.16 9.76
N LEU A 179 13.52 9.11 9.21
CA LEU A 179 12.07 8.99 9.05
C LEU A 179 11.45 8.17 10.19
N GLN A 180 10.29 8.60 10.68
CA GLN A 180 9.53 7.87 11.69
C GLN A 180 8.90 6.60 11.09
N ASP A 181 8.95 5.48 11.82
CA ASP A 181 8.32 4.20 11.46
C ASP A 181 6.80 4.28 11.72
N CYS A 182 6.07 4.91 10.79
CA CYS A 182 4.63 5.17 10.86
C CYS A 182 3.93 4.96 9.51
N ASN A 183 2.59 4.94 9.52
CA ASN A 183 1.79 4.70 8.32
C ASN A 183 2.08 5.72 7.21
N LEU A 184 2.08 7.01 7.55
CA LEU A 184 2.31 8.09 6.59
C LEU A 184 3.65 7.91 5.86
N THR A 185 4.73 7.65 6.61
CA THR A 185 6.06 7.37 6.04
C THR A 185 6.03 6.19 5.08
N HIS A 186 5.40 5.07 5.48
CA HIS A 186 5.37 3.86 4.66
C HIS A 186 4.65 4.09 3.32
N TYR A 187 3.50 4.75 3.34
CA TYR A 187 2.73 5.03 2.12
C TYR A 187 3.42 6.06 1.23
N THR A 188 4.05 7.07 1.84
CA THR A 188 4.85 8.06 1.11
C THR A 188 6.04 7.40 0.40
N LEU A 189 6.76 6.49 1.07
CA LEU A 189 7.85 5.73 0.47
C LEU A 189 7.35 4.81 -0.65
N GLN A 190 6.23 4.11 -0.46
CA GLN A 190 5.63 3.24 -1.48
C GLN A 190 5.35 4.01 -2.77
N MET A 191 4.61 5.12 -2.68
CA MET A 191 4.31 5.95 -3.83
C MET A 191 5.57 6.59 -4.43
N SER A 192 6.53 7.00 -3.60
CA SER A 192 7.82 7.54 -4.07
C SER A 192 8.63 6.52 -4.86
N ILE A 193 8.62 5.24 -4.45
CA ILE A 193 9.29 4.17 -5.18
C ILE A 193 8.60 3.94 -6.54
N TYR A 194 7.26 3.91 -6.57
CA TYR A 194 6.51 3.82 -7.83
C TYR A 194 6.82 4.99 -8.77
N MET A 195 6.76 6.22 -8.27
CA MET A 195 7.14 7.43 -9.01
C MET A 195 8.55 7.31 -9.58
N TYR A 196 9.52 6.91 -8.76
CA TYR A 196 10.90 6.73 -9.19
C TYR A 196 11.02 5.72 -10.32
N MET A 197 10.42 4.54 -10.20
CA MET A 197 10.46 3.51 -11.24
C MET A 197 9.83 4.01 -12.55
N MET A 198 8.68 4.68 -12.48
CA MET A 198 8.02 5.23 -13.67
C MET A 198 8.85 6.33 -14.33
N LEU A 199 9.46 7.25 -13.57
CA LEU A 199 10.34 8.29 -14.11
C LEU A 199 11.62 7.72 -14.73
N ARG A 200 12.16 6.62 -14.19
CA ARG A 200 13.33 5.93 -14.78
C ARG A 200 13.02 5.38 -16.17
N HIS A 201 11.79 4.93 -16.40
CA HIS A 201 11.32 4.52 -17.73
C HIS A 201 10.94 5.71 -18.61
N ASN A 202 10.55 6.84 -18.02
CA ASN A 202 9.98 8.00 -18.71
C ASN A 202 10.75 9.30 -18.41
N PRO A 203 12.00 9.46 -18.89
CA PRO A 203 12.89 10.56 -18.47
C PRO A 203 12.45 11.96 -18.91
N LYS A 204 11.43 12.08 -19.79
CA LYS A 204 10.85 13.36 -20.19
C LYS A 204 9.70 13.81 -19.29
N LEU A 205 9.11 12.90 -18.52
CA LEU A 205 8.05 13.20 -17.58
C LEU A 205 8.64 13.76 -16.28
N LYS A 206 7.81 14.48 -15.53
CA LYS A 206 8.15 15.06 -14.23
C LYS A 206 7.27 14.45 -13.14
N PRO A 207 7.75 14.42 -11.89
CA PRO A 207 6.88 14.06 -10.78
C PRO A 207 5.79 15.12 -10.61
N GLY A 208 4.54 14.69 -10.54
CA GLY A 208 3.40 15.48 -10.09
C GLY A 208 3.07 15.17 -8.62
N THR A 209 1.79 15.14 -8.29
CA THR A 209 1.29 14.97 -6.92
C THR A 209 1.25 13.50 -6.50
N LEU A 210 1.62 13.23 -5.25
CA LEU A 210 1.40 11.96 -4.57
C LEU A 210 0.32 12.16 -3.51
N THR A 211 -0.76 11.39 -3.58
CA THR A 211 -1.92 11.58 -2.72
C THR A 211 -2.33 10.26 -2.08
N ILE A 212 -2.40 10.23 -0.76
CA ILE A 212 -3.04 9.14 -0.02
C ILE A 212 -4.53 9.48 0.07
N GLN A 213 -5.38 8.61 -0.48
CA GLN A 213 -6.81 8.69 -0.28
C GLN A 213 -7.18 7.74 0.86
N HIS A 214 -7.52 8.31 2.02
CA HIS A 214 -7.90 7.57 3.22
C HIS A 214 -9.40 7.38 3.28
N ILE A 215 -9.84 6.13 3.23
CA ILE A 215 -11.24 5.73 3.24
C ILE A 215 -11.62 5.27 4.64
N LEU A 216 -12.56 5.98 5.23
CA LEU A 216 -13.18 5.64 6.50
C LEU A 216 -14.54 5.01 6.24
N PHE A 217 -14.74 3.81 6.77
CA PHE A 217 -16.03 3.11 6.72
C PHE A 217 -16.90 3.48 7.91
N GLU A 218 -18.22 3.52 7.69
CA GLU A 218 -19.20 3.72 8.74
C GLU A 218 -19.25 2.51 9.66
N LYS A 219 -19.50 2.74 10.95
CA LYS A 219 -19.57 1.67 11.95
C LYS A 219 -20.89 1.70 12.70
N VAL A 220 -21.45 0.53 12.98
CA VAL A 220 -22.64 0.39 13.83
C VAL A 220 -22.29 0.34 15.32
N GLY A 221 -21.03 0.11 15.64
CA GLY A 221 -20.52 -0.02 17.00
C GLY A 221 -19.09 -0.52 17.01
N ASP A 222 -18.61 -0.91 18.19
CA ASP A 222 -17.36 -1.62 18.36
C ASP A 222 -17.65 -3.01 18.97
N ASP A 223 -16.82 -4.01 18.67
CA ASP A 223 -16.90 -5.34 19.27
C ASP A 223 -16.41 -5.33 20.73
N GLU A 224 -16.45 -6.49 21.38
CA GLU A 224 -16.01 -6.65 22.78
C GLU A 224 -14.53 -6.29 23.01
N TYR A 225 -13.73 -6.21 21.95
CA TYR A 225 -12.31 -5.84 21.98
C TYR A 225 -12.06 -4.40 21.51
N GLY A 226 -13.10 -3.63 21.19
CA GLY A 226 -13.01 -2.24 20.73
C GLY A 226 -12.62 -2.08 19.25
N TYR A 227 -12.79 -3.12 18.43
CA TYR A 227 -12.64 -3.04 16.98
C TYR A 227 -13.96 -2.68 16.31
N PRO A 228 -13.94 -1.89 15.22
CA PRO A 228 -15.16 -1.36 14.64
C PRO A 228 -15.95 -2.46 13.90
N ILE A 229 -17.26 -2.51 14.16
CA ILE A 229 -18.20 -3.34 13.41
C ILE A 229 -18.69 -2.51 12.23
N THR A 230 -18.27 -2.89 11.01
CA THR A 230 -18.62 -2.18 9.77
C THR A 230 -20.12 -2.20 9.53
N LEU A 231 -20.69 -1.06 9.15
CA LEU A 231 -22.05 -0.97 8.62
C LEU A 231 -22.08 -1.45 7.17
N TYR A 232 -23.02 -2.34 6.85
CA TYR A 232 -23.28 -2.80 5.50
C TYR A 232 -24.67 -2.32 5.03
N ASP A 233 -24.81 -2.01 3.75
CA ASP A 233 -26.09 -1.69 3.13
C ASP A 233 -26.93 -2.95 2.87
N ASP A 234 -28.15 -2.76 2.34
CA ASP A 234 -29.07 -3.86 2.03
C ASP A 234 -28.54 -4.84 0.95
N MET A 235 -27.51 -4.44 0.21
CA MET A 235 -26.83 -5.25 -0.80
C MET A 235 -25.58 -5.95 -0.26
N GLY A 236 -25.24 -5.75 1.02
CA GLY A 236 -24.06 -6.32 1.67
C GLY A 236 -22.76 -5.59 1.36
N ASN A 237 -22.81 -4.34 0.89
CA ASN A 237 -21.62 -3.52 0.67
C ASN A 237 -21.27 -2.69 1.91
N PRO A 238 -19.98 -2.57 2.28
CA PRO A 238 -19.53 -1.63 3.29
C PRO A 238 -19.94 -0.19 2.97
N VAL A 239 -20.52 0.50 3.95
CA VAL A 239 -20.88 1.92 3.82
C VAL A 239 -19.66 2.80 4.06
N ILE A 240 -19.32 3.66 3.10
CA ILE A 240 -18.25 4.66 3.25
C ILE A 240 -18.79 5.85 4.05
N LYS A 241 -18.06 6.24 5.08
CA LYS A 241 -18.36 7.41 5.91
C LYS A 241 -17.71 8.68 5.36
N GLU A 242 -16.42 8.61 5.09
CA GLU A 242 -15.62 9.77 4.71
C GLU A 242 -14.41 9.36 3.88
N ILE A 243 -13.99 10.25 2.98
CA ILE A 243 -12.76 10.13 2.21
C ILE A 243 -11.92 11.37 2.47
N ILE A 244 -10.70 11.17 2.99
CA ILE A 244 -9.76 12.24 3.34
C ILE A 244 -8.52 12.11 2.46
N ASN A 245 -8.09 13.19 1.83
CA ASN A 245 -6.89 13.19 0.99
C ASN A 245 -5.71 13.82 1.72
N TYR A 246 -4.55 13.18 1.64
CA TYR A 246 -3.28 13.70 2.14
C TYR A 246 -2.28 13.78 1.00
N ASP A 247 -1.88 14.99 0.62
CA ASP A 247 -0.76 15.18 -0.28
C ASP A 247 0.56 14.98 0.49
N VAL A 248 1.45 14.18 -0.08
CA VAL A 248 2.72 13.79 0.54
C VAL A 248 3.90 14.09 -0.38
N PRO A 249 5.10 14.34 0.17
CA PRO A 249 6.25 14.69 -0.65
C PRO A 249 6.77 13.48 -1.44
N TYR A 250 7.38 13.75 -2.59
CA TYR A 250 8.18 12.76 -3.30
C TYR A 250 9.58 12.63 -2.66
N LEU A 251 9.81 11.52 -1.95
CA LEU A 251 11.05 11.22 -1.22
C LEU A 251 12.13 10.63 -2.12
N LYS A 252 12.52 11.38 -3.16
CA LYS A 252 13.44 10.89 -4.19
C LYS A 252 14.79 10.40 -3.64
N ASP A 253 15.40 11.18 -2.74
CA ASP A 253 16.73 10.88 -2.23
C ASP A 253 16.72 9.65 -1.32
N GLU A 254 15.68 9.50 -0.50
CA GLU A 254 15.43 8.31 0.30
C GLU A 254 15.22 7.06 -0.55
N VAL A 255 14.46 7.17 -1.65
CA VAL A 255 14.27 6.06 -2.59
C VAL A 255 15.60 5.65 -3.23
N VAL A 256 16.42 6.61 -3.66
CA VAL A 256 17.75 6.32 -4.22
C VAL A 256 18.64 5.64 -3.18
N ALA A 257 18.67 6.14 -1.95
CA ALA A 257 19.44 5.54 -0.86
C ALA A 257 18.96 4.11 -0.56
N LEU A 258 17.65 3.91 -0.43
CA LEU A 258 17.02 2.62 -0.16
C LEU A 258 17.31 1.60 -1.26
N ILE A 259 17.16 1.96 -2.54
CA ILE A 259 17.44 1.05 -3.66
C ILE A 259 18.93 0.71 -3.72
N LYS A 260 19.82 1.69 -3.47
CA LYS A 260 21.26 1.46 -3.41
C LYS A 260 21.63 0.51 -2.27
N THR A 261 21.06 0.68 -1.08
CA THR A 261 21.31 -0.23 0.05
C THR A 261 20.76 -1.63 -0.22
N TYR A 262 19.60 -1.75 -0.89
CA TYR A 262 19.00 -3.05 -1.20
C TYR A 262 19.76 -3.83 -2.29
N ALA A 263 20.39 -3.14 -3.24
CA ALA A 263 21.12 -3.77 -4.34
C ALA A 263 22.55 -4.22 -3.98
N ASN A 264 23.07 -3.85 -2.81
CA ASN A 264 24.38 -4.27 -2.29
C ASN A 264 24.21 -5.33 -1.19
#